data_AF-A0A177NCR7-F1
#
_entry.id   AF-A0A177NCR7-F1
#
_cell.length_a   1.000
_cell.length_b   1.000
_cell.length_c   1.000
_cell.angle_alpha   90.00
_cell.angle_beta   90.00
_cell.angle_gamma   90.00
#
_symmetry.space_group_name_H-M   'P 1'
#
loop_
_entity.id
_entity.type
_entity.pdbx_description
1 polymer ?
#
loop_
_entity_poly.entity_id
_entity_poly.type
_entity_poly.pdbx_seq_one_letter_code
_entity_poly.pdbx_strand_id
1 'polypeptide(L)'
;MKKVTTILVFLVCSLLIGCNKSHQINGSSLKTVSRSVNSIKERLPLDQRIEFEVSYWTLRDEIRNNKDFLNEIDGNTPDVLINKGKELFLKRKASGFKDYDKFTNWDQMIAQYTQERIDQNRKKTPDIRDKTNPHRVDYKMQAM
;
A
#
# COMPACT_ATOMS: atom_id res chain seq x y z
N MET A 1 -9.17 -36.52 -28.19
CA MET A 1 -8.78 -35.13 -28.58
C MET A 1 -9.27 -34.06 -27.61
N LYS A 2 -10.53 -34.07 -27.14
CA LYS A 2 -11.10 -33.04 -26.24
C LYS A 2 -10.34 -32.80 -24.90
N LYS A 3 -9.70 -33.84 -24.34
CA LYS A 3 -8.95 -33.76 -23.08
C LYS A 3 -7.57 -33.08 -23.21
N VAL A 4 -6.97 -33.13 -24.39
CA VAL A 4 -5.66 -32.49 -24.65
C VAL A 4 -5.84 -30.98 -24.83
N THR A 5 -6.94 -30.58 -25.48
CA THR A 5 -7.30 -29.18 -25.68
C THR A 5 -7.59 -28.46 -24.37
N THR A 6 -8.21 -29.14 -23.39
CA THR A 6 -8.51 -28.56 -22.07
C THR A 6 -7.27 -28.35 -21.21
N ILE A 7 -6.29 -29.26 -21.26
CA ILE A 7 -5.00 -29.11 -20.56
C ILE A 7 -4.19 -27.96 -21.17
N LEU A 8 -4.21 -27.84 -22.49
CA LEU A 8 -3.48 -26.78 -23.20
C LEU A 8 -4.07 -25.38 -22.92
N VAL A 9 -5.39 -25.26 -22.79
CA VAL A 9 -6.04 -23.99 -22.40
C VAL A 9 -5.67 -23.57 -20.98
N PHE A 10 -5.63 -24.50 -20.01
CA PHE A 10 -5.18 -24.20 -18.64
C PHE A 10 -3.71 -23.77 -18.58
N LEU A 11 -2.84 -24.43 -19.35
CA LEU A 11 -1.41 -24.09 -19.45
C LEU A 11 -1.19 -22.70 -20.07
N VAL A 12 -1.98 -22.33 -21.08
CA VAL A 12 -1.91 -21.01 -21.73
C VAL A 12 -2.47 -19.91 -20.81
N CYS A 13 -3.51 -20.19 -20.01
CA CYS A 13 -4.03 -19.24 -19.02
C CYS A 13 -3.03 -18.92 -17.89
N SER A 14 -2.19 -19.88 -17.48
CA SER A 14 -1.12 -19.61 -16.49
C SER A 14 0.02 -18.72 -17.03
N LEU A 15 0.19 -18.62 -18.35
CA LEU A 15 1.18 -17.71 -18.97
C LEU A 15 0.69 -16.26 -19.07
N LEU A 16 -0.61 -16.00 -18.85
CA LEU A 16 -1.18 -14.64 -18.78
C LEU A 16 -0.98 -13.97 -17.42
N ILE A 17 -0.32 -14.60 -16.45
CA ILE A 17 0.22 -13.94 -15.24
C ILE A 17 1.48 -13.11 -15.61
N GLY A 18 1.56 -12.67 -16.87
CA GLY A 18 2.63 -11.88 -17.43
C GLY A 18 2.75 -10.53 -16.75
N CYS A 19 3.78 -10.40 -15.92
CA CYS A 19 4.61 -9.20 -15.75
C CYS A 19 3.85 -7.86 -15.73
N ASN A 20 2.88 -7.72 -14.84
CA ASN A 20 2.15 -6.47 -14.69
C ASN A 20 3.00 -5.50 -13.82
N LYS A 21 4.05 -4.92 -14.41
CA LYS A 21 4.90 -3.90 -13.75
C LYS A 21 4.10 -2.73 -13.18
N SER A 22 2.88 -2.50 -13.71
CA SER A 22 1.94 -1.50 -13.18
C SER A 22 1.50 -1.78 -11.73
N HIS A 23 1.62 -3.03 -11.27
CA HIS A 23 1.28 -3.49 -9.94
C HIS A 23 2.50 -3.69 -9.02
N GLN A 24 3.68 -3.23 -9.45
CA GLN A 24 4.93 -3.32 -8.70
C GLN A 24 5.43 -1.94 -8.31
N ILE A 25 6.16 -1.87 -7.20
CA ILE A 25 6.82 -0.65 -6.76
C ILE A 25 8.06 -0.41 -7.63
N ASN A 26 8.19 0.79 -8.21
CA ASN A 26 9.41 1.21 -8.89
C ASN A 26 10.38 1.85 -7.89
N GLY A 27 11.45 1.12 -7.57
CA GLY A 27 12.51 1.47 -6.63
C GLY A 27 13.65 2.31 -7.20
N SER A 28 13.55 2.84 -8.43
CA SER A 28 14.63 3.66 -9.03
C SER A 28 14.97 4.93 -8.23
N SER A 29 14.04 5.45 -7.42
CA SER A 29 14.22 6.62 -6.56
C SER A 29 13.11 6.67 -5.49
N LEU A 30 13.32 7.43 -4.42
CA LEU A 30 12.27 7.63 -3.40
C LEU A 30 11.01 8.28 -3.99
N LYS A 31 11.18 9.14 -5.01
CA LYS A 31 10.08 9.80 -5.71
C LYS A 31 9.22 8.80 -6.50
N THR A 32 9.86 7.85 -7.19
CA THR A 32 9.17 6.80 -7.95
C THR A 32 8.52 5.77 -7.02
N VAL A 33 9.17 5.45 -5.90
CA VAL A 33 8.56 4.62 -4.83
C VAL A 33 7.29 5.28 -4.32
N SER A 34 7.36 6.54 -3.89
CA SER A 34 6.20 7.26 -3.35
C SER A 34 5.02 7.31 -4.33
N ARG A 35 5.30 7.57 -5.62
CA ARG A 35 4.29 7.53 -6.68
C ARG A 35 3.67 6.14 -6.86
N SER A 36 4.51 5.10 -6.90
CA SER A 36 4.06 3.72 -7.07
C SER A 36 3.20 3.28 -5.90
N VAL A 37 3.66 3.53 -4.67
CA VAL A 37 2.95 3.21 -3.42
C VAL A 37 1.60 3.92 -3.37
N ASN A 38 1.53 5.21 -3.69
CA ASN A 38 0.25 5.93 -3.71
C ASN A 38 -0.70 5.38 -4.77
N SER A 39 -0.20 5.13 -5.98
CA SER A 39 -1.00 4.60 -7.09
C SER A 39 -1.54 3.20 -6.79
N ILE A 40 -0.72 2.34 -6.18
CA ILE A 40 -1.12 1.01 -5.72
C ILE A 40 -2.19 1.13 -4.63
N LYS A 41 -1.89 1.93 -3.59
CA LYS A 41 -2.76 2.15 -2.43
C LYS A 41 -4.17 2.57 -2.83
N GLU A 42 -4.31 3.44 -3.82
CA GLU A 42 -5.59 3.92 -4.33
C GLU A 42 -6.46 2.83 -4.96
N ARG A 43 -5.85 1.78 -5.50
CA ARG A 43 -6.54 0.66 -6.16
C ARG A 43 -6.84 -0.50 -5.21
N LEU A 44 -6.23 -0.53 -4.02
CA LEU A 44 -6.46 -1.57 -3.03
C LEU A 44 -7.79 -1.36 -2.28
N PRO A 45 -8.50 -2.45 -1.95
CA PRO A 45 -9.58 -2.45 -0.96
C PRO A 45 -9.12 -1.87 0.38
N LEU A 46 -10.04 -1.32 1.19
CA LEU A 46 -9.69 -0.60 2.42
C LEU A 46 -8.82 -1.43 3.38
N ASP A 47 -9.19 -2.69 3.62
CA ASP A 47 -8.49 -3.55 4.58
C ASP A 47 -7.06 -3.85 4.11
N GLN A 48 -6.89 -4.21 2.83
CA GLN A 48 -5.57 -4.43 2.22
C GLN A 48 -4.74 -3.14 2.11
N ARG A 49 -5.40 -1.99 1.97
CA ARG A 49 -4.74 -0.68 1.89
C ARG A 49 -3.98 -0.36 3.17
N ILE A 50 -4.62 -0.58 4.32
CA ILE A 50 -4.00 -0.34 5.63
C ILE A 50 -2.85 -1.33 5.84
N GLU A 51 -3.07 -2.60 5.55
CA GLU A 51 -2.04 -3.63 5.66
C GLU A 51 -0.81 -3.30 4.80
N PHE A 52 -1.03 -2.96 3.53
CA PHE A 52 0.03 -2.53 2.61
C PHE A 52 0.79 -1.29 3.10
N GLU A 53 0.08 -0.27 3.59
CA GLU A 53 0.70 0.97 4.07
C GLU A 53 1.51 0.74 5.35
N VAL A 54 1.00 -0.05 6.30
CA VAL A 54 1.72 -0.43 7.52
C VAL A 54 3.00 -1.17 7.14
N SER A 55 2.91 -2.19 6.27
CA SER A 55 4.07 -2.96 5.83
C SER A 55 5.13 -2.11 5.12
N TYR A 56 4.70 -1.17 4.27
CA TYR A 56 5.60 -0.21 3.64
C TYR A 56 6.38 0.61 4.67
N TRP A 57 5.69 1.20 5.65
CA TRP A 57 6.33 2.04 6.66
C TRP A 57 7.20 1.25 7.64
N THR A 58 6.79 0.03 8.01
CA THR A 58 7.62 -0.87 8.83
C THR A 58 8.92 -1.24 8.12
N LEU A 59 8.86 -1.58 6.82
CA LEU A 59 10.07 -1.86 6.03
C LEU A 59 10.96 -0.62 5.90
N ARG A 60 10.36 0.56 5.69
CA ARG A 60 11.10 1.82 5.57
C ARG A 60 11.81 2.21 6.87
N ASP A 61 11.19 1.92 8.00
CA ASP A 61 11.75 2.16 9.33
C ASP A 61 12.91 1.19 9.64
N GLU A 62 12.76 -0.09 9.26
CA GLU A 62 13.82 -1.08 9.39
C GLU A 62 15.06 -0.72 8.54
N ILE A 63 14.84 -0.31 7.29
CA ILE A 63 15.91 -0.01 6.34
C ILE A 63 16.02 1.51 6.17
N ARG A 64 16.77 2.14 7.08
CA ARG A 64 16.93 3.60 7.09
C ARG A 64 17.78 4.12 5.93
N ASN A 65 18.76 3.33 5.48
CA ASN A 65 19.58 3.67 4.31
C ASN A 65 18.73 3.68 3.05
N ASN A 66 18.79 4.79 2.29
CA ASN A 66 17.95 4.95 1.11
C ASN A 66 18.31 3.97 -0.01
N LYS A 67 19.60 3.72 -0.27
CA LYS A 67 20.02 2.83 -1.36
C LYS A 67 19.56 1.41 -1.09
N ASP A 68 19.75 0.93 0.13
CA ASP A 68 19.36 -0.42 0.52
C ASP A 68 17.84 -0.58 0.49
N PHE A 69 17.10 0.44 0.96
CA PHE A 69 15.65 0.46 0.91
C PHE A 69 15.12 0.42 -0.53
N LEU A 70 15.70 1.23 -1.42
CA LEU A 70 15.33 1.29 -2.83
C LEU A 70 15.56 -0.05 -3.53
N ASN A 71 16.70 -0.70 -3.27
CA ASN A 71 17.01 -2.02 -3.81
C ASN A 71 16.06 -3.09 -3.27
N GLU A 72 15.73 -3.03 -1.98
CA GLU A 72 14.88 -4.03 -1.33
C GLU A 72 13.41 -3.93 -1.78
N ILE A 73 12.94 -2.72 -2.10
CA ILE A 73 11.53 -2.47 -2.42
C ILE A 73 11.22 -2.55 -3.92
N ASP A 74 12.22 -2.40 -4.79
CA ASP A 74 12.02 -2.44 -6.24
C ASP A 74 11.39 -3.78 -6.67
N GLY A 75 10.39 -3.71 -7.55
CA GLY A 75 9.69 -4.87 -8.07
C GLY A 75 8.71 -5.54 -7.10
N ASN A 76 8.66 -5.15 -5.82
CA ASN A 76 7.72 -5.75 -4.88
C ASN A 76 6.27 -5.39 -5.23
N THR A 77 5.40 -6.40 -5.21
CA THR A 77 3.94 -6.25 -5.28
C THR A 77 3.36 -5.97 -3.89
N PRO A 78 2.07 -5.58 -3.79
CA PRO A 78 1.41 -5.41 -2.50
C PRO A 78 1.48 -6.65 -1.62
N ASP A 79 1.21 -7.83 -2.18
CA ASP A 79 1.21 -9.09 -1.43
C ASP A 79 2.61 -9.41 -0.87
N VAL A 80 3.65 -9.20 -1.67
CA VAL A 80 5.04 -9.40 -1.24
C VAL A 80 5.37 -8.44 -0.09
N LEU A 81 4.99 -7.17 -0.21
CA LEU A 81 5.26 -6.19 0.82
C LEU A 81 4.47 -6.51 2.11
N ILE A 82 3.22 -6.92 2.00
CA ILE A 82 2.38 -7.35 3.11
C ILE A 82 3.03 -8.52 3.87
N ASN A 83 3.50 -9.54 3.16
CA ASN A 83 4.19 -10.68 3.77
C ASN A 83 5.47 -10.26 4.49
N LYS A 84 6.28 -9.36 3.91
CA LYS A 84 7.45 -8.79 4.60
C LYS A 84 7.06 -8.04 5.87
N GLY A 85 5.95 -7.31 5.86
CA GLY A 85 5.43 -6.64 7.06
C GLY A 85 5.07 -7.62 8.18
N LYS A 86 4.43 -8.75 7.84
CA LYS A 86 4.13 -9.84 8.79
C LYS A 86 5.39 -10.42 9.41
N GLU A 87 6.41 -10.68 8.59
CA GLU A 87 7.71 -11.16 9.05
C GLU A 87 8.39 -10.16 9.99
N LEU A 88 8.41 -8.88 9.63
CA LEU A 88 8.97 -7.81 10.45
C LEU A 88 8.20 -7.62 11.76
N PHE A 89 6.88 -7.78 11.77
CA PHE A 89 6.09 -7.76 12.99
C PHE A 89 6.51 -8.87 13.94
N LEU A 90 6.62 -10.11 13.46
CA LEU A 90 7.06 -11.24 14.28
C LEU A 90 8.48 -11.01 14.81
N LYS A 91 9.40 -10.52 13.96
CA LYS A 91 10.76 -10.16 14.36
C LYS A 91 10.78 -9.10 15.46
N ARG A 92 10.03 -8.00 15.28
CA ARG A 92 9.97 -6.88 16.24
C ARG A 92 9.31 -7.30 17.56
N LYS A 93 8.23 -8.07 17.50
CA LYS A 93 7.58 -8.64 18.68
C LYS A 93 8.54 -9.56 19.45
N ALA A 94 9.27 -10.43 18.75
CA ALA A 94 10.28 -11.28 19.38
C ALA A 94 11.45 -10.49 20.00
N SER A 95 11.78 -9.32 19.46
CA SER A 95 12.78 -8.41 20.04
C SER A 95 12.29 -7.56 21.21
N GLY A 96 11.02 -7.71 21.65
CA GLY A 96 10.46 -6.95 22.77
C GLY A 96 10.11 -5.50 22.43
N PHE A 97 9.72 -5.22 21.18
CA PHE A 97 9.27 -3.90 20.77
C PHE A 97 7.93 -3.55 21.42
N LYS A 98 7.96 -2.65 22.41
CA LYS A 98 6.82 -2.33 23.30
C LYS A 98 5.52 -1.99 22.59
N ASP A 99 5.59 -1.32 21.44
CA ASP A 99 4.37 -0.94 20.71
C ASP A 99 3.61 -2.14 20.14
N TYR A 100 4.27 -3.30 19.99
CA TYR A 100 3.68 -4.54 19.48
C TYR A 100 3.23 -5.50 20.58
N ASP A 101 3.57 -5.25 21.85
CA ASP A 101 3.19 -6.10 22.97
C ASP A 101 1.67 -6.15 23.19
N LYS A 102 0.98 -5.04 22.87
CA LYS A 102 -0.48 -4.92 22.97
C LYS A 102 -1.26 -5.76 21.95
N PHE A 103 -0.58 -6.30 20.94
CA PHE A 103 -1.21 -7.08 19.88
C PHE A 103 -0.84 -8.55 20.01
N THR A 104 -1.82 -9.45 20.06
CA THR A 104 -1.62 -10.90 20.06
C THR A 104 -1.03 -11.36 18.73
N ASN A 105 -1.54 -10.85 17.60
CA ASN A 105 -1.11 -11.21 16.26
C ASN A 105 -1.21 -10.02 15.30
N TRP A 106 -0.68 -10.21 14.08
CA TRP A 106 -0.71 -9.20 13.01
C TRP A 106 -2.13 -8.76 12.65
N ASP A 107 -3.06 -9.70 12.52
CA ASP A 107 -4.42 -9.41 12.09
C ASP A 107 -5.15 -8.51 13.11
N GLN A 108 -4.92 -8.71 14.41
CA GLN A 108 -5.45 -7.83 15.46
C GLN A 108 -4.89 -6.41 15.34
N MET A 109 -3.60 -6.27 15.05
CA MET A 109 -2.97 -4.96 14.84
C MET A 109 -3.59 -4.24 13.65
N ILE A 110 -3.73 -4.92 12.51
CA ILE A 110 -4.33 -4.35 11.30
C ILE A 110 -5.80 -4.01 11.52
N ALA A 111 -6.57 -4.85 12.22
CA ALA A 111 -7.95 -4.58 12.56
C ALA A 111 -8.08 -3.29 13.40
N GLN A 112 -7.22 -3.12 14.42
CA GLN A 112 -7.20 -1.90 15.22
C GLN A 112 -6.88 -0.66 14.37
N TYR A 113 -5.83 -0.71 13.55
CA TYR A 113 -5.46 0.43 12.68
C TYR A 113 -6.52 0.74 11.62
N THR A 114 -7.23 -0.27 11.14
CA THR A 114 -8.34 -0.10 10.20
C THR A 114 -9.50 0.61 10.87
N GLN A 115 -9.87 0.20 12.08
CA GLN A 115 -10.91 0.85 12.86
C GLN A 115 -10.55 2.31 13.20
N GLU A 116 -9.31 2.55 13.63
CA GLU A 116 -8.81 3.91 13.90
C GLU A 116 -8.92 4.81 12.65
N ARG A 117 -8.61 4.30 11.45
CA ARG A 117 -8.76 5.06 10.20
C ARG A 117 -10.23 5.35 9.88
N ILE A 118 -11.12 4.38 10.06
CA ILE A 118 -12.57 4.56 9.88
C ILE A 118 -13.07 5.67 10.81
N ASP A 119 -12.67 5.65 12.08
CA ASP A 119 -13.10 6.63 13.07
C ASP A 119 -12.52 8.02 12.82
N GLN A 120 -11.28 8.13 12.34
CA GLN A 120 -10.70 9.40 11.88
C GLN A 120 -11.50 9.99 10.70
N ASN A 121 -11.90 9.15 9.74
CA ASN A 121 -12.71 9.59 8.61
C ASN A 121 -14.12 10.02 9.03
N ARG A 122 -14.72 9.36 10.03
CA ARG A 122 -16.02 9.75 10.62
C ARG A 122 -15.95 11.07 11.37
N LYS A 123 -14.84 11.36 12.04
CA LYS A 123 -14.62 12.57 12.86
C LYS A 123 -14.16 13.78 12.06
N LYS A 124 -14.02 13.71 10.73
CA LYS A 124 -13.78 14.90 9.89
C LYS A 124 -15.00 15.81 9.90
N THR A 125 -15.08 16.68 10.89
CA THR A 125 -15.93 17.86 10.83
C THR A 125 -15.45 18.72 9.65
N PRO A 126 -16.30 19.03 8.66
CA PRO A 126 -15.92 19.96 7.58
C PRO A 126 -15.39 21.26 8.19
N ASP A 127 -14.29 21.78 7.68
CA ASP A 127 -13.79 23.08 8.13
C ASP A 127 -14.93 24.10 7.92
N ILE A 128 -15.18 24.94 8.92
CA ILE A 128 -16.20 25.99 8.82
C ILE A 128 -15.88 26.91 7.62
N ARG A 129 -14.59 27.07 7.28
CA ARG A 129 -14.11 27.81 6.11
C ARG A 129 -14.60 27.23 4.78
N ASP A 130 -14.79 25.91 4.71
CA ASP A 130 -15.32 25.22 3.52
C ASP A 130 -16.82 25.48 3.34
N LYS A 131 -17.55 25.81 4.43
CA LYS A 131 -18.98 26.19 4.36
C LYS A 131 -19.18 27.65 3.91
N THR A 132 -18.21 28.53 4.14
CA THR A 132 -18.35 29.98 3.94
C THR A 132 -17.77 30.51 2.62
N ASN A 133 -17.15 29.67 1.78
CA ASN A 133 -16.41 30.16 0.61
C ASN A 133 -16.88 29.54 -0.73
N PRO A 134 -17.93 30.05 -1.39
CA PRO A 134 -18.29 29.65 -2.74
C PRO A 134 -17.48 30.45 -3.77
N HIS A 135 -16.15 30.45 -3.71
CA HIS A 135 -15.35 31.06 -4.77
C HIS A 135 -14.87 30.00 -5.75
N ARG A 136 -15.72 29.76 -6.76
CA ARG A 136 -15.22 29.37 -8.07
C ARG A 136 -14.25 30.49 -8.49
N VAL A 137 -12.95 30.19 -8.50
CA VAL A 137 -11.94 31.14 -8.98
C VAL A 137 -12.05 31.13 -10.50
N ASP A 138 -12.90 32.00 -11.03
CA ASP A 138 -13.03 32.22 -12.46
C ASP A 138 -11.75 32.93 -12.90
N TYR A 139 -10.75 32.18 -13.37
CA TYR A 139 -9.61 32.79 -14.05
C TYR A 139 -10.15 33.49 -15.29
N LYS A 140 -10.30 34.81 -15.23
CA LYS A 140 -10.45 35.64 -16.43
C LYS A 140 -9.13 35.53 -17.19
N MET A 141 -9.09 34.61 -18.16
CA MET A 141 -8.03 34.61 -19.16
C MET A 141 -8.13 35.95 -19.88
N GLN A 142 -7.22 36.88 -19.55
CA GLN A 142 -7.02 38.07 -20.36
C GLN A 142 -6.52 37.58 -21.71
N ALA A 143 -7.37 37.70 -22.72
CA ALA A 143 -6.98 37.51 -24.11
C ALA A 143 -5.84 38.48 -24.41
N MET A 144 -4.71 37.95 -24.86
CA MET A 144 -3.67 38.70 -25.57
C MET A 144 -4.16 39.02 -26.98
#